data_AF-A0A7C4K058-F1
#
_entry.id   AF-A0A7C4K058-F1
#
_cell.length_a   1.000
_cell.length_b   1.000
_cell.length_c   1.000
_cell.angle_alpha   90.00
_cell.angle_beta   90.00
_cell.angle_gamma   90.00
#
_symmetry.space_group_name_H-M   'P 1'
#
loop_
_entity.id
_entity.type
_entity.pdbx_description
1 polymer ?
#
loop_
_entity_poly.entity_id
_entity_poly.type
_entity_poly.pdbx_seq_one_letter_code
_entity_poly.pdbx_strand_id
1 'polypeptide(L)'
;MLLRSMFDGNELSGNLGEYPLTAENLFRVGLALCVYLVIEKGEGKPTLGLDTLNFATASLAVGFMAGGGDVFIGEGDLKVSYKFKEEKHTLVFEGLTDIELKKVESILFSRYNIPRKKGEEVGKIWIEGRKH
;
A
#
# COMPACT_ATOMS: atom_id res chain seq x y z
N MET A 1 23.29 11.28 -5.66
CA MET A 1 22.22 11.47 -4.67
C MET A 1 21.88 10.11 -4.11
N LEU A 2 22.27 9.82 -2.86
CA LEU A 2 21.72 8.67 -2.13
C LEU A 2 20.24 8.99 -1.92
N LEU A 3 19.34 8.27 -2.60
CA LEU A 3 17.91 8.33 -2.28
C LEU A 3 17.79 7.92 -0.82
N ARG A 4 17.36 8.84 0.06
CA ARG A 4 16.89 8.46 1.39
C ARG A 4 15.77 7.45 1.19
N SER A 5 15.79 6.39 1.99
CA SER A 5 14.68 5.43 2.12
C SER A 5 13.38 6.22 2.27
N MET A 6 12.37 5.87 1.47
CA MET A 6 11.03 6.45 1.53
C MET A 6 10.31 5.95 2.80
N PHE A 7 10.57 4.71 3.21
CA PHE A 7 10.13 4.18 4.49
C PHE A 7 11.16 4.43 5.59
N ASP A 8 10.70 4.80 6.78
CA ASP A 8 11.49 4.80 8.01
C ASP A 8 11.03 3.61 8.86
N GLY A 9 11.84 2.54 8.89
CA GLY A 9 11.39 1.23 9.36
C GLY A 9 10.18 0.74 8.53
N ASN A 10 9.04 0.57 9.20
CA ASN A 10 7.78 0.18 8.57
C ASN A 10 6.79 1.34 8.43
N GLU A 11 7.24 2.58 8.56
CA GLU A 11 6.39 3.77 8.50
C GLU A 11 6.65 4.60 7.23
N LEU A 12 5.58 5.12 6.63
CA LEU A 12 5.61 6.13 5.57
C LEU A 12 4.91 7.39 6.08
N SER A 13 5.67 8.47 6.26
CA SER A 13 5.19 9.69 6.92
C SER A 13 5.33 10.94 6.03
N GLY A 14 4.40 11.90 6.19
CA GLY A 14 4.41 13.16 5.45
C GLY A 14 3.15 14.01 5.64
N ASN A 15 3.01 15.04 4.82
CA ASN A 15 1.77 15.83 4.71
C ASN A 15 0.87 15.23 3.63
N LEU A 16 -0.44 15.13 3.88
CA LEU A 16 -1.38 14.65 2.85
C LEU A 16 -1.36 15.56 1.62
N GLY A 17 -1.26 14.96 0.44
CA GLY A 17 -1.22 15.70 -0.82
C GLY A 17 0.17 16.19 -1.22
N GLU A 18 1.17 16.05 -0.36
CA GLU A 18 2.58 16.34 -0.65
C GLU A 18 3.38 15.04 -0.66
N TYR A 19 4.50 14.98 -1.41
CA TYR A 19 5.34 13.78 -1.41
C TYR A 19 5.88 13.50 0.02
N PRO A 20 5.78 12.25 0.52
CA PRO A 20 5.44 11.02 -0.19
C PRO A 20 3.94 10.61 -0.16
N LEU A 21 3.05 11.38 0.45
CA LEU A 21 1.62 11.07 0.60
C LEU A 21 0.72 11.76 -0.45
N THR A 22 1.21 11.88 -1.69
CA THR A 22 0.35 12.26 -2.82
C THR A 22 -0.53 11.08 -3.25
N ALA A 23 -1.70 11.34 -3.84
CA ALA A 23 -2.57 10.28 -4.34
C ALA A 23 -1.85 9.38 -5.37
N GLU A 24 -1.06 9.97 -6.26
CA GLU A 24 -0.28 9.23 -7.26
C GLU A 24 0.79 8.35 -6.62
N ASN A 25 1.55 8.89 -5.66
CA ASN A 25 2.61 8.11 -5.02
C ASN A 25 2.01 6.97 -4.21
N LEU A 26 0.94 7.23 -3.44
CA LEU A 26 0.25 6.19 -2.67
C LEU A 26 -0.38 5.12 -3.56
N PHE A 27 -0.94 5.50 -4.72
CA PHE A 27 -1.37 4.54 -5.73
C PHE A 27 -0.20 3.66 -6.21
N ARG A 28 0.97 4.25 -6.49
CA ARG A 28 2.15 3.49 -6.88
C ARG A 28 2.62 2.56 -5.76
N VAL A 29 2.60 3.01 -4.51
CA VAL A 29 2.92 2.20 -3.32
C VAL A 29 2.00 1.01 -3.22
N GLY A 30 0.68 1.21 -3.28
CA GLY A 30 -0.29 0.11 -3.27
C GLY A 30 -0.05 -0.90 -4.38
N LEU A 31 0.25 -0.42 -5.59
CA LEU A 31 0.53 -1.26 -6.74
C LEU A 31 1.81 -2.09 -6.55
N ALA A 32 2.89 -1.47 -6.07
CA ALA A 32 4.16 -2.15 -5.79
C ALA A 32 4.02 -3.19 -4.68
N LEU A 33 3.25 -2.91 -3.62
CA LEU A 33 2.95 -3.86 -2.55
C LEU A 33 2.23 -5.10 -3.09
N CYS A 34 1.19 -4.90 -3.91
CA CYS A 34 0.46 -6.01 -4.52
C CYS A 34 1.37 -6.85 -5.42
N VAL A 35 2.16 -6.22 -6.29
CA VAL A 35 3.08 -6.93 -7.19
C VAL A 35 4.15 -7.70 -6.41
N TYR A 36 4.70 -7.10 -5.36
CA TYR A 36 5.64 -7.78 -4.45
C TYR A 36 5.03 -9.06 -3.88
N LEU A 37 3.81 -8.98 -3.33
CA LEU A 37 3.13 -10.14 -2.75
C LEU A 37 2.84 -11.23 -3.79
N VAL A 38 2.42 -10.86 -5.00
CA VAL A 38 2.22 -11.82 -6.10
C VAL A 38 3.53 -12.54 -6.48
N ILE A 39 4.65 -11.82 -6.51
CA ILE A 39 5.96 -12.40 -6.87
C ILE A 39 6.45 -13.36 -5.78
N GLU A 40 6.34 -12.98 -4.50
CA GLU A 40 7.00 -13.69 -3.41
C GLU A 40 6.13 -14.75 -2.75
N LYS A 41 4.81 -14.54 -2.66
CA LYS A 41 3.90 -15.49 -1.99
C LYS A 41 3.29 -16.53 -2.95
N GLY A 42 3.52 -16.44 -4.26
CA GLY A 42 3.09 -17.45 -5.23
C GLY A 42 1.57 -17.48 -5.47
N GLU A 43 0.97 -18.68 -5.49
CA GLU A 43 -0.44 -18.87 -5.83
C GLU A 43 -1.39 -18.35 -4.75
N GLY A 44 -2.12 -17.29 -5.07
CA GLY A 44 -3.15 -16.69 -4.22
C GLY A 44 -3.42 -15.25 -4.64
N LYS A 45 -4.64 -14.76 -4.40
CA LYS A 45 -4.96 -13.35 -4.61
C LYS A 45 -4.56 -12.58 -3.34
N PRO A 46 -3.58 -11.67 -3.37
CA PRO A 46 -3.08 -11.02 -2.16
C PRO A 46 -4.15 -10.13 -1.55
N THR A 47 -4.17 -10.04 -0.22
CA THR A 47 -5.15 -9.25 0.52
C THR A 47 -4.50 -8.14 1.34
N LEU A 48 -5.14 -6.96 1.38
CA LEU A 48 -4.72 -5.80 2.15
C LEU A 48 -5.82 -5.46 3.17
N GLY A 49 -5.46 -5.50 4.45
CA GLY A 49 -6.26 -4.99 5.56
C GLY A 49 -5.98 -3.50 5.82
N LEU A 50 -7.03 -2.71 5.98
CA LEU A 50 -6.97 -1.30 6.36
C LEU A 50 -7.74 -1.05 7.66
N ASP A 51 -7.18 -0.27 8.58
CA ASP A 51 -7.86 0.13 9.81
C ASP A 51 -8.94 1.21 9.59
N THR A 52 -8.73 2.06 8.59
CA THR A 52 -9.62 3.15 8.23
C THR A 52 -9.61 3.43 6.73
N LEU A 53 -10.66 4.06 6.23
CA LEU A 53 -10.75 4.51 4.85
C LEU A 53 -10.73 6.05 4.81
N ASN A 54 -9.54 6.62 4.64
CA ASN A 54 -9.33 8.05 4.47
C ASN A 54 -8.58 8.33 3.15
N PHE A 55 -8.22 9.59 2.88
CA PHE A 55 -7.51 9.95 1.65
C PHE A 55 -6.26 9.10 1.39
N ALA A 56 -5.44 8.87 2.42
CA ALA A 56 -4.18 8.15 2.27
C ALA A 56 -4.42 6.65 2.04
N THR A 57 -5.22 6.01 2.89
CA THR A 57 -5.49 4.57 2.80
C THR A 57 -6.34 4.21 1.58
N ALA A 58 -7.27 5.08 1.16
CA ALA A 58 -8.02 4.90 -0.08
C ALA A 58 -7.14 5.04 -1.34
N SER A 59 -6.24 6.03 -1.38
CA SER A 59 -5.31 6.18 -2.51
C SER A 59 -4.40 4.96 -2.65
N LEU A 60 -3.95 4.42 -1.52
CA LEU A 60 -3.18 3.19 -1.47
C LEU A 60 -4.01 1.97 -1.89
N ALA A 61 -5.23 1.84 -1.40
CA ALA A 61 -6.16 0.76 -1.75
C ALA A 61 -6.40 0.65 -3.25
N VAL A 62 -6.62 1.79 -3.92
CA VAL A 62 -6.83 1.83 -5.37
C VAL A 62 -5.61 1.30 -6.13
N GLY A 63 -4.41 1.61 -5.65
CA GLY A 63 -3.17 1.05 -6.17
C GLY A 63 -3.09 -0.46 -6.02
N PHE A 64 -3.39 -0.95 -4.83
CA PHE A 64 -3.36 -2.38 -4.51
C PHE A 64 -4.38 -3.18 -5.35
N MET A 65 -5.61 -2.68 -5.47
CA MET A 65 -6.64 -3.25 -6.35
C MET A 65 -6.22 -3.27 -7.81
N ALA A 66 -5.56 -2.21 -8.30
CA ALA A 66 -5.04 -2.18 -9.66
C ALA A 66 -3.93 -3.22 -9.92
N GLY A 67 -3.27 -3.71 -8.87
CA GLY A 67 -2.34 -4.86 -8.95
C GLY A 67 -3.04 -6.22 -8.99
N GLY A 68 -4.35 -6.25 -8.74
CA GLY A 68 -5.16 -7.46 -8.67
C GLY A 68 -5.42 -7.97 -7.24
N GLY A 69 -4.98 -7.26 -6.22
CA GLY A 69 -5.16 -7.63 -4.82
C GLY A 69 -6.47 -7.11 -4.22
N ASP A 70 -7.06 -7.87 -3.30
CA ASP A 70 -8.31 -7.52 -2.64
C ASP A 70 -8.06 -6.69 -1.36
N VAL A 71 -8.98 -5.76 -1.05
CA VAL A 71 -8.84 -4.83 0.08
C VAL A 71 -10.00 -5.00 1.06
N PHE A 72 -9.69 -5.11 2.34
CA PHE A 72 -10.66 -5.25 3.42
C PHE A 72 -10.47 -4.14 4.43
N ILE A 73 -11.56 -3.53 4.90
CA ILE A 73 -11.52 -2.75 6.13
C ILE A 73 -11.50 -3.76 7.29
N GLY A 74 -10.32 -4.00 7.87
CA GLY A 74 -10.07 -5.10 8.81
C GLY A 74 -8.73 -5.79 8.56
N GLU A 75 -8.73 -7.13 8.62
CA GLU A 75 -7.54 -7.97 8.51
C GLU A 75 -7.27 -8.39 7.04
N GLY A 76 -6.00 -8.66 6.74
CA GLY A 76 -5.51 -9.15 5.44
C GLY A 76 -4.06 -9.64 5.56
N ASP A 77 -3.48 -10.15 4.47
CA ASP A 77 -2.10 -10.65 4.43
C ASP A 77 -1.05 -9.58 4.77
N LEU A 78 -1.38 -8.33 4.41
CA LEU A 78 -0.68 -7.11 4.76
C LEU A 78 -1.69 -6.21 5.48
N LYS A 79 -1.29 -5.57 6.58
CA LYS A 79 -2.13 -4.59 7.26
C LYS A 79 -1.50 -3.22 7.20
N VAL A 80 -2.28 -2.20 6.84
CA VAL A 80 -1.85 -0.81 6.84
C VAL A 80 -2.72 -0.01 7.78
N SER A 81 -2.09 0.57 8.79
CA SER A 81 -2.76 1.42 9.78
C SER A 81 -2.43 2.88 9.54
N TYR A 82 -3.41 3.76 9.68
CA TYR A 82 -3.20 5.20 9.60
C TYR A 82 -3.10 5.82 10.99
N LYS A 83 -2.06 6.64 11.21
CA LYS A 83 -1.84 7.38 12.45
C LYS A 83 -1.56 8.84 12.14
N PHE A 84 -1.96 9.73 13.04
CA PHE A 84 -1.55 11.12 13.04
C PHE A 84 -0.73 11.37 14.30
N LYS A 85 0.57 11.62 14.16
CA LYS A 85 1.53 11.79 15.27
C LYS A 85 2.45 12.96 14.94
N GLU A 86 2.80 13.78 15.93
CA GLU A 86 3.79 14.86 15.77
C GLU A 86 3.52 15.77 14.56
N GLU A 87 2.25 16.12 14.35
CA GLU A 87 1.76 16.93 13.21
C GLU A 87 1.98 16.32 11.83
N LYS A 88 2.26 15.01 11.75
CA LYS A 88 2.43 14.27 10.50
C LYS A 88 1.43 13.14 10.37
N HIS A 89 1.05 12.89 9.12
CA HIS A 89 0.28 11.72 8.74
C HIS A 89 1.25 10.56 8.50
N THR A 90 0.92 9.40 9.02
CA THR A 90 1.77 8.21 8.98
C THR A 90 0.96 6.98 8.60
N LEU A 91 1.43 6.24 7.60
CA LEU A 91 0.98 4.90 7.30
C LEU A 91 1.97 3.90 7.90
N VAL A 92 1.48 2.97 8.71
CA VAL A 92 2.28 1.90 9.35
C VAL A 92 1.96 0.59 8.64
N PHE A 93 2.99 -0.08 8.12
CA PHE A 93 2.88 -1.31 7.35
C PHE A 93 3.24 -2.51 8.23
N GLU A 94 2.32 -3.45 8.39
CA GLU A 94 2.47 -4.66 9.19
C GLU A 94 2.33 -5.89 8.29
N GLY A 95 3.12 -6.94 8.55
CA GLY A 95 3.17 -8.14 7.70
C GLY A 95 4.28 -8.12 6.64
N LEU A 96 5.20 -7.15 6.71
CA LEU A 96 6.45 -7.10 5.94
C LEU A 96 7.62 -6.80 6.86
N THR A 97 8.76 -7.44 6.61
CA THR A 97 10.04 -7.11 7.23
C THR A 97 10.73 -5.95 6.50
N ASP A 98 11.71 -5.31 7.14
CA ASP A 98 12.49 -4.20 6.56
C ASP A 98 13.14 -4.56 5.21
N ILE A 99 13.58 -5.81 5.05
CA ILE A 99 14.19 -6.28 3.79
C ILE A 99 13.14 -6.33 2.68
N GLU A 100 11.91 -6.74 3.01
CA GLU A 100 10.81 -6.83 2.05
C GLU A 100 10.33 -5.43 1.63
N LEU A 101 10.26 -4.49 2.57
CA LEU A 101 9.97 -3.08 2.25
C LEU A 101 11.02 -2.48 1.30
N LYS A 102 12.30 -2.81 1.47
CA LYS A 102 13.34 -2.41 0.51
C LYS A 102 13.14 -3.03 -0.88
N LYS A 103 12.63 -4.27 -0.97
CA LYS A 103 12.25 -4.86 -2.26
C LYS A 103 11.07 -4.10 -2.90
N VAL A 104 10.08 -3.70 -2.10
CA VAL A 104 8.96 -2.86 -2.55
C VAL A 104 9.46 -1.50 -3.05
N GLU A 105 10.38 -0.85 -2.34
CA GLU A 105 11.02 0.40 -2.81
C GLU A 105 11.79 0.20 -4.12
N SER A 106 12.49 -0.92 -4.28
CA SER A 106 13.16 -1.26 -5.53
C SER A 106 12.18 -1.33 -6.70
N ILE A 107 11.00 -1.92 -6.49
CA ILE A 107 9.91 -1.93 -7.49
C ILE A 107 9.41 -0.50 -7.77
N LEU A 108 9.23 0.31 -6.73
CA LEU A 108 8.73 1.69 -6.85
C LEU A 108 9.63 2.61 -7.66
N PHE A 109 10.94 2.57 -7.40
CA PHE A 109 11.94 3.43 -8.02
C PHE A 109 12.57 2.82 -9.27
N SER A 110 12.15 1.62 -9.65
CA SER A 110 12.49 1.01 -10.93
C SER A 110 12.06 1.89 -12.10
N ARG A 111 12.84 1.83 -13.20
CA ARG A 111 12.47 2.45 -14.48
C ARG A 111 11.44 1.62 -15.26
N TYR A 112 11.21 0.38 -14.85
CA TYR A 112 10.24 -0.50 -15.48
C TYR A 112 8.82 -0.15 -15.04
N ASN A 113 7.87 -0.29 -15.96
CA ASN A 113 6.46 -0.15 -15.63
C ASN A 113 6.02 -1.25 -14.67
N ILE A 114 5.34 -0.86 -13.59
CA ILE A 114 4.71 -1.82 -12.68
C ILE A 114 3.44 -2.37 -13.37
N PRO A 115 3.30 -3.70 -13.56
CA PRO A 115 2.15 -4.29 -14.22
C PRO A 115 0.82 -3.94 -13.53
N ARG A 116 -0.25 -3.77 -14.32
CA ARG A 116 -1.61 -3.49 -13.82
C ARG A 116 -2.60 -4.48 -14.41
N LYS A 117 -3.56 -4.88 -13.58
CA LYS A 117 -4.72 -5.66 -13.98
C LYS A 117 -5.81 -4.77 -14.58
N LYS A 118 -6.70 -5.38 -15.36
CA LYS A 118 -7.80 -4.69 -16.06
C LYS A 118 -9.09 -5.49 -15.95
N GLY A 119 -10.23 -4.80 -16.07
CA GLY A 119 -11.54 -5.43 -16.07
C GLY A 119 -11.78 -6.23 -14.78
N GLU A 120 -12.20 -7.49 -14.92
CA GLU A 120 -12.56 -8.38 -13.82
C GLU A 120 -11.35 -8.84 -12.97
N GLU A 121 -10.13 -8.69 -13.48
CA GLU A 121 -8.91 -9.01 -12.72
C GLU A 121 -8.55 -7.93 -11.69
N VAL A 122 -9.18 -6.76 -11.74
CA VAL A 122 -8.98 -5.70 -10.74
C VAL A 122 -9.54 -6.17 -9.40
N GLY A 123 -8.79 -5.93 -8.33
CA GLY A 123 -9.20 -6.24 -6.97
C GLY A 123 -10.47 -5.48 -6.56
N LYS A 124 -11.14 -6.01 -5.54
CA LYS A 124 -12.34 -5.41 -4.96
C LYS A 124 -12.02 -4.87 -3.56
N ILE A 125 -12.88 -3.98 -3.08
CA ILE A 125 -12.83 -3.46 -1.71
C ILE A 125 -14.10 -3.87 -0.96
N TRP A 126 -13.93 -4.41 0.25
CA TRP A 126 -15.03 -4.73 1.16
C TRP A 126 -14.97 -3.81 2.37
N ILE A 127 -16.08 -3.11 2.58
CA ILE A 127 -16.28 -2.22 3.71
C ILE A 127 -17.34 -2.90 4.57
N GLU A 128 -16.93 -3.81 5.46
CA GLU A 128 -17.89 -4.34 6.44
C GLU A 128 -18.30 -3.23 7.41
N GLY A 129 -19.61 -3.18 7.68
CA GLY A 129 -20.29 -2.02 8.20
C GLY A 129 -19.71 -1.48 9.50
N ARG A 130 -19.67 -0.14 9.57
CA ARG A 130 -19.69 0.64 10.81
C ARG A 130 -20.59 -0.06 11.82
N LYS A 131 -20.01 -0.69 12.84
CA LYS A 131 -20.77 -1.00 14.06
C LYS A 131 -21.17 0.35 14.65
N HIS A 132 -22.42 0.73 14.41
CA HIS A 132 -23.11 1.76 15.19
C HIS A 132 -23.08 1.38 16.66
#